data_AF-A0A957WV50-F1
#
_entry.id   AF-A0A957WV50-F1
#
_cell.length_a   1.000
_cell.length_b   1.000
_cell.length_c   1.000
_cell.angle_alpha   90.00
_cell.angle_beta   90.00
_cell.angle_gamma   90.00
#
_symmetry.space_group_name_H-M   'P 1'
#
loop_
_entity.id
_entity.type
_entity.pdbx_description
1 polymer ?
#
loop_
_entity_poly.entity_id
_entity_poly.type
_entity_poly.pdbx_seq_one_letter_code
_entity_poly.pdbx_strand_id
1 'polypeptide(L)'
;MTNYLQLGYSADSAPSLPKQLVLKRNASTAFAIHAGIAEAKFYQLAARLDPSPPPMIPCYAAAYDQQNGSSYILMRDLSSTHKNPVPRDMQVGVQVQKGVPTATSPKGLGELGQERSDMASRRFSTPI
;
A
#
# COMPACT_ATOMS: atom_id res chain seq x y z
N MET A 1 -21.39 2.73 -6.88
CA MET A 1 -22.15 1.54 -6.44
C MET A 1 -21.40 0.28 -6.85
N THR A 2 -21.35 -0.73 -5.99
CA THR A 2 -20.67 -2.00 -6.25
C THR A 2 -21.70 -3.13 -6.18
N ASN A 3 -21.72 -3.99 -7.19
CA ASN A 3 -22.61 -5.14 -7.26
C ASN A 3 -21.77 -6.42 -7.38
N TYR A 4 -22.21 -7.49 -6.72
CA TYR A 4 -21.60 -8.81 -6.80
C TYR A 4 -22.44 -9.70 -7.72
N LEU A 5 -21.79 -10.37 -8.65
CA LEU A 5 -22.42 -11.21 -9.67
C LEU A 5 -21.94 -12.65 -9.52
N GLN A 6 -22.86 -13.60 -9.52
CA GLN A 6 -22.58 -15.03 -9.59
C GLN A 6 -22.81 -15.53 -11.01
N LEU A 7 -21.87 -16.30 -11.54
CA LEU A 7 -21.93 -16.82 -12.90
C LEU A 7 -22.20 -18.32 -12.90
N GLY A 8 -23.22 -18.71 -13.66
CA GLY A 8 -23.46 -20.08 -14.05
C GLY A 8 -22.86 -20.33 -15.43
N TYR A 9 -22.19 -21.46 -15.58
CA TYR A 9 -21.57 -21.89 -16.84
C TYR A 9 -22.16 -23.22 -17.27
N SER A 10 -22.13 -23.50 -18.57
CA SER A 10 -22.50 -24.81 -19.11
C SER A 10 -21.48 -25.88 -18.69
N ALA A 11 -21.88 -27.16 -18.76
CA ALA A 11 -21.01 -28.28 -18.36
C ALA A 11 -19.70 -28.35 -19.15
N ASP A 12 -19.71 -27.87 -20.40
CA ASP A 12 -18.55 -27.90 -21.31
C ASP A 12 -17.61 -26.70 -21.14
N SER A 13 -17.90 -25.80 -20.18
CA SER A 13 -17.10 -24.61 -19.94
C SER A 13 -15.81 -24.93 -19.18
N ALA A 14 -14.74 -24.17 -19.43
CA ALA A 14 -13.46 -24.37 -18.76
C ALA A 14 -13.60 -24.20 -17.23
N PRO A 15 -13.02 -25.10 -16.41
CA PRO A 15 -13.18 -25.06 -14.95
C PRO A 15 -12.45 -23.88 -14.29
N SER A 16 -11.53 -23.23 -15.00
CA SER A 16 -10.77 -22.07 -14.54
C SER A 16 -11.53 -20.75 -14.61
N LEU A 17 -12.74 -20.73 -15.19
CA LEU A 17 -13.54 -19.51 -15.35
C LEU A 17 -13.97 -18.94 -13.99
N PRO A 18 -14.05 -17.60 -13.87
CA PRO A 18 -14.43 -16.94 -12.63
C PRO A 18 -15.90 -17.18 -12.30
N LYS A 19 -16.21 -17.74 -11.12
CA LYS A 19 -17.62 -17.92 -10.69
C LYS A 19 -18.25 -16.67 -10.08
N GLN A 20 -17.42 -15.70 -9.69
CA GLN A 20 -17.84 -14.50 -8.98
C GLN A 20 -17.15 -13.27 -9.57
N LEU A 21 -17.93 -12.26 -9.90
CA LEU A 21 -17.46 -10.99 -10.44
C LEU A 21 -17.96 -9.81 -9.60
N VAL A 22 -17.24 -8.70 -9.68
CA VAL A 22 -17.63 -7.41 -9.12
C VAL A 22 -17.86 -6.42 -10.25
N LEU A 23 -19.07 -5.86 -10.31
CA LEU A 23 -19.41 -4.72 -11.16
C LEU A 23 -19.35 -3.44 -10.33
N LYS A 24 -18.34 -2.60 -10.59
CA LYS A 24 -18.20 -1.29 -9.98
C LYS A 24 -18.70 -0.22 -10.95
N ARG A 25 -19.57 0.65 -10.48
CA ARG A 25 -20.08 1.84 -11.20
C ARG A 25 -19.78 3.10 -10.38
N ASN A 26 -19.44 4.20 -11.04
CA ASN A 26 -19.25 5.48 -10.35
C ASN A 26 -20.57 6.01 -9.75
N ALA A 27 -20.43 6.92 -8.78
CA ALA A 27 -21.54 7.77 -8.33
C ALA A 27 -21.65 9.00 -9.24
N SER A 28 -22.74 9.76 -9.09
CA SER A 28 -23.02 10.98 -9.88
C SER A 28 -22.25 12.22 -9.44
N THR A 29 -21.42 12.14 -8.40
CA THR A 29 -20.60 13.28 -7.97
C THR A 29 -19.48 13.55 -8.97
N ALA A 30 -19.12 14.82 -9.18
CA ALA A 30 -18.09 15.21 -10.15
C ALA A 30 -16.75 14.47 -9.92
N PHE A 31 -16.34 14.34 -8.65
CA PHE A 31 -15.16 13.55 -8.28
C PHE A 31 -15.29 12.08 -8.70
N ALA A 32 -16.42 11.44 -8.43
CA ALA A 32 -16.63 10.03 -8.76
C ALA A 32 -16.70 9.79 -10.28
N ILE A 33 -17.26 10.71 -11.05
CA ILE A 33 -17.24 10.68 -12.52
C ILE A 33 -15.80 10.72 -13.03
N HIS A 34 -15.01 11.71 -12.58
CA HIS A 34 -13.62 11.85 -13.00
C HIS A 34 -12.79 10.61 -12.62
N ALA A 35 -12.94 10.12 -11.38
CA ALA A 35 -12.25 8.92 -10.91
C ALA A 35 -12.66 7.66 -11.69
N GLY A 36 -13.96 7.48 -11.97
CA GLY A 36 -14.47 6.35 -12.73
C GLY A 36 -13.99 6.33 -14.19
N ILE A 37 -13.94 7.49 -14.85
CA ILE A 37 -13.36 7.63 -16.20
C ILE A 37 -11.87 7.28 -16.19
N ALA A 38 -11.11 7.79 -15.21
CA ALA A 38 -9.69 7.50 -15.09
C ALA A 38 -9.43 6.00 -14.86
N GLU A 39 -10.22 5.37 -13.99
CA GLU A 39 -10.12 3.93 -13.71
C GLU A 39 -10.49 3.08 -14.94
N ALA A 40 -11.55 3.44 -15.66
CA ALA A 40 -11.93 2.75 -16.91
C ALA A 40 -10.82 2.85 -17.96
N LYS A 41 -10.24 4.04 -18.16
CA LYS A 41 -9.10 4.25 -19.06
C LYS A 41 -7.87 3.44 -18.65
N PHE A 42 -7.58 3.35 -17.36
CA PHE A 42 -6.49 2.54 -16.84
C PHE A 42 -6.64 1.08 -17.25
N TYR A 43 -7.80 0.46 -17.00
CA TYR A 43 -8.02 -0.95 -17.37
C TYR A 43 -8.07 -1.17 -18.89
N GLN A 44 -8.61 -0.22 -19.65
CA GLN A 44 -8.57 -0.28 -21.12
C GLN A 44 -7.15 -0.22 -21.67
N LEU A 45 -6.27 0.59 -21.07
CA LEU A 45 -4.85 0.64 -21.43
C LEU A 45 -4.15 -0.66 -21.03
N ALA A 46 -4.36 -1.12 -19.80
CA ALA A 46 -3.65 -2.28 -19.28
C ALA A 46 -4.03 -3.60 -19.98
N ALA A 47 -5.25 -3.69 -20.52
CA ALA A 47 -5.69 -4.79 -21.38
C ALA A 47 -5.01 -4.82 -22.76
N ARG A 48 -4.37 -3.72 -23.19
CA ARG A 48 -3.61 -3.65 -24.46
C ARG A 48 -2.12 -3.97 -24.28
N LEU A 49 -1.65 -4.12 -23.04
CA LEU A 49 -0.26 -4.46 -22.74
C LEU A 49 -0.10 -5.98 -22.68
N ASP A 50 0.94 -6.50 -23.32
CA ASP A 50 1.31 -7.92 -23.30
C ASP A 50 2.78 -8.09 -22.87
N PRO A 51 3.06 -8.72 -21.71
CA PRO A 51 2.09 -9.20 -20.74
C PRO A 51 1.41 -8.05 -20.00
N SER A 52 0.20 -8.30 -19.51
CA SER A 52 -0.50 -7.35 -18.66
C SER A 52 0.32 -7.10 -17.37
N PRO A 53 0.49 -5.85 -16.92
CA PRO A 53 1.39 -5.55 -15.80
C PRO A 53 0.92 -6.17 -14.48
N PRO A 54 1.78 -6.90 -13.74
CA PRO A 54 1.45 -7.38 -12.40
C PRO A 54 1.79 -6.34 -11.32
N PRO A 55 1.09 -6.34 -10.16
CA PRO A 55 -0.08 -7.14 -9.81
C PRO A 55 -1.39 -6.42 -10.18
N MET A 56 -2.13 -6.95 -11.16
CA MET A 56 -3.46 -6.43 -11.51
C MET A 56 -4.56 -7.46 -11.27
N ILE A 57 -5.72 -6.96 -10.86
CA ILE A 57 -6.94 -7.76 -10.77
C ILE A 57 -7.43 -8.03 -12.20
N PRO A 58 -7.77 -9.28 -12.57
CA PRO A 58 -8.36 -9.57 -13.87
C PRO A 58 -9.62 -8.74 -14.11
N CYS A 59 -9.59 -7.93 -15.16
CA CYS A 59 -10.69 -7.09 -15.63
C CYS A 59 -11.21 -7.64 -16.96
N TYR A 60 -12.51 -7.92 -17.02
CA TYR A 60 -13.15 -8.54 -18.17
C TYR A 60 -13.83 -7.50 -19.07
N ALA A 61 -14.20 -6.35 -18.50
CA ALA A 61 -14.75 -5.23 -19.26
C ALA A 61 -14.55 -3.91 -18.51
N ALA A 62 -14.26 -2.85 -19.26
CA ALA A 62 -14.16 -1.49 -18.74
C ALA A 62 -14.62 -0.49 -19.80
N ALA A 63 -15.54 0.40 -19.45
CA ALA A 63 -16.00 1.44 -20.35
C ALA A 63 -16.47 2.68 -19.59
N TYR A 64 -16.53 3.80 -20.31
CA TYR A 64 -17.11 5.04 -19.84
C TYR A 64 -17.83 5.73 -20.98
N ASP A 65 -18.85 6.51 -20.63
CA ASP A 65 -19.64 7.34 -21.53
C ASP A 65 -19.32 8.81 -21.25
N GLN A 66 -18.85 9.52 -22.28
CA GLN A 66 -18.50 10.93 -22.19
C GLN A 66 -19.71 11.85 -22.06
N GLN A 67 -20.89 11.43 -22.55
CA GLN A 67 -22.07 12.29 -22.57
C GLN A 67 -22.69 12.44 -21.18
N ASN A 68 -22.79 11.33 -20.43
CA ASN A 68 -23.45 11.31 -19.11
C ASN A 68 -22.48 11.04 -17.95
N GLY A 69 -21.18 10.82 -18.23
CA GLY A 69 -20.18 10.58 -17.19
C GLY A 69 -20.31 9.23 -16.49
N SER A 70 -21.12 8.30 -17.01
CA SER A 70 -21.23 6.95 -16.48
C SER A 70 -20.00 6.13 -16.84
N SER A 71 -19.55 5.30 -15.91
CA SER A 71 -18.44 4.37 -16.10
C SER A 71 -18.73 3.07 -15.37
N TYR A 72 -18.15 2.00 -15.89
CA TYR A 72 -18.14 0.72 -15.20
C TYR A 72 -16.85 -0.05 -15.44
N ILE A 73 -16.53 -0.90 -14.47
CA ILE A 73 -15.53 -1.95 -14.60
C ILE A 73 -16.10 -3.26 -14.06
N LEU A 74 -15.77 -4.36 -14.74
CA LEU A 74 -16.18 -5.72 -14.39
C LEU A 74 -14.92 -6.54 -14.09
N MET A 75 -14.75 -6.91 -12.83
CA MET A 75 -13.52 -7.55 -12.33
C MET A 75 -13.81 -8.90 -11.70
N ARG A 76 -12.79 -9.76 -11.62
CA ARG A 76 -12.85 -10.97 -10.79
C ARG A 76 -13.08 -10.58 -9.33
N ASP A 77 -14.00 -11.28 -8.66
CA ASP A 77 -14.13 -11.13 -7.22
C ASP A 77 -12.98 -11.84 -6.50
N LEU A 78 -12.27 -11.10 -5.65
CA LEU A 78 -11.16 -11.56 -4.82
C LEU A 78 -11.48 -11.46 -3.33
N SER A 79 -12.73 -11.16 -2.96
CA SER A 79 -13.19 -11.00 -1.57
C SER A 79 -12.80 -12.19 -0.70
N SER A 80 -12.93 -13.42 -1.21
CA SER A 80 -12.56 -14.66 -0.49
C SER A 80 -11.06 -14.79 -0.21
N THR A 81 -10.21 -14.04 -0.91
CA THR A 81 -8.75 -14.04 -0.72
C THR A 81 -8.27 -12.89 0.16
N HIS A 82 -9.15 -11.93 0.47
CA HIS A 82 -8.79 -10.79 1.28
C HIS A 82 -8.63 -11.21 2.74
N LYS A 83 -7.41 -11.09 3.26
CA LYS A 83 -7.10 -11.19 4.68
C LYS A 83 -6.93 -9.78 5.22
N ASN A 84 -7.57 -9.48 6.35
CA ASN A 84 -7.34 -8.21 7.03
C ASN A 84 -5.84 -8.04 7.30
N PRO A 85 -5.27 -6.86 7.01
CA PRO A 85 -3.89 -6.58 7.38
C PRO A 85 -3.71 -6.82 8.88
N VAL A 86 -2.57 -7.42 9.27
CA VAL A 86 -2.21 -7.54 10.68
C VAL A 86 -2.11 -6.11 11.26
N PRO A 87 -2.84 -5.78 12.34
CA PRO A 87 -2.78 -4.48 12.99
C PRO A 87 -1.35 -4.06 13.34
N ARG A 88 -1.05 -2.76 13.27
CA ARG A 88 0.32 -2.22 13.43
C ARG A 88 0.94 -2.57 14.78
N ASP A 89 0.15 -2.52 15.84
CA ASP A 89 0.54 -2.90 17.21
C ASP A 89 1.03 -4.37 17.30
N MET A 90 0.42 -5.28 16.53
CA MET A 90 0.88 -6.67 16.43
C MET A 90 2.14 -6.85 15.57
N GLN A 91 2.43 -5.92 14.65
CA GLN A 91 3.64 -5.96 13.80
C GLN A 91 4.90 -5.56 14.58
N VAL A 92 4.79 -4.62 15.53
CA VAL A 92 5.95 -4.12 16.31
C VAL A 92 6.47 -5.19 17.29
N GLY A 93 5.60 -6.04 17.84
CA GLY A 93 6.02 -7.13 18.74
C GLY A 93 6.89 -8.20 18.07
N VAL A 94 6.74 -8.41 16.76
CA VAL A 94 7.50 -9.42 16.00
C VAL A 94 8.90 -8.93 15.62
N GLN A 95 9.11 -7.61 15.51
CA GLN A 95 10.44 -7.05 15.17
C GLN A 95 11.35 -6.83 16.39
N VAL A 96 10.80 -6.62 17.59
CA VAL A 96 11.64 -6.38 18.79
C VAL A 96 12.36 -7.64 19.27
N GLN A 97 11.83 -8.84 19.01
CA GLN A 97 12.51 -10.09 19.40
C GLN A 97 13.75 -10.46 18.57
N LYS A 98 14.02 -9.79 17.45
CA LYS A 98 15.15 -10.12 16.56
C LYS A 98 16.22 -9.04 16.41
N GLY A 99 16.11 -7.90 17.09
CA GLY A 99 16.93 -6.73 16.73
C GLY A 99 17.37 -5.79 17.84
N VAL A 100 17.10 -6.03 19.12
CA VAL A 100 17.67 -5.21 20.19
C VAL A 100 18.92 -5.90 20.73
N PRO A 101 20.15 -5.46 20.38
CA PRO A 101 21.31 -5.84 21.17
C PRO A 101 21.09 -5.29 22.58
N THR A 102 20.93 -6.20 23.55
CA THR A 102 20.96 -5.85 24.97
C THR A 102 22.26 -5.10 25.20
N ALA A 103 22.16 -3.81 25.54
CA ALA A 103 23.31 -2.99 25.87
C ALA A 103 24.10 -3.71 26.97
N THR A 104 25.20 -4.34 26.57
CA THR A 104 26.16 -4.89 27.50
C THR A 104 26.86 -3.68 28.10
N SER A 105 26.70 -3.50 29.40
CA SER A 105 27.23 -2.38 30.18
C SER A 105 28.68 -2.05 29.79
N PRO A 106 29.04 -0.78 29.55
CA PRO A 106 30.44 -0.43 29.36
C PRO A 106 31.18 -0.57 30.70
N LYS A 107 31.87 -1.70 30.87
CA LYS A 107 33.05 -1.78 31.74
C LYS A 107 34.20 -1.09 31.01
N GLY A 108 34.76 -0.05 31.65
CA GLY A 108 36.11 0.42 31.34
C GLY A 108 36.21 1.74 30.58
N LEU A 109 35.95 2.86 31.26
CA LEU A 109 36.62 4.13 31.02
C LEU A 109 37.07 4.68 32.38
N GLY A 110 37.94 3.89 33.03
CA GLY A 110 38.83 4.39 34.06
C GLY A 110 40.19 4.63 33.40
N GLU A 111 40.83 5.73 33.78
CA GLU A 111 42.15 6.18 33.34
C GLU A 111 42.19 6.92 32.00
N LEU A 112 41.98 8.25 32.07
CA LEU A 112 42.81 9.29 31.45
C LEU A 112 42.07 10.63 31.56
N GLY A 113 42.38 11.42 32.58
CA GLY A 113 41.77 12.74 32.73
C GLY A 113 42.03 13.48 34.05
N GLN A 114 42.82 12.91 34.97
CA GLN A 114 43.17 13.54 36.25
C GLN A 114 44.56 14.18 36.19
N GLU A 115 44.87 14.98 35.17
CA GLU A 115 46.09 15.82 35.19
C GLU A 115 46.00 16.89 34.09
N ARG A 116 45.34 18.00 34.41
CA ARG A 116 45.59 19.37 33.89
C ARG A 116 44.73 20.39 34.61
N SER A 117 44.52 20.16 35.91
CA SER A 117 44.05 21.17 36.85
C SER A 117 45.25 21.99 37.32
N ASP A 118 45.92 22.67 36.39
CA ASP A 118 46.89 23.73 36.68
C ASP A 118 47.18 24.45 35.35
N MET A 119 47.11 25.78 35.36
CA MET A 119 47.22 26.70 34.20
C MET A 119 45.93 27.06 33.43
N ALA A 120 44.94 27.65 34.08
CA ALA A 120 44.17 28.73 33.43
C ALA A 120 43.47 29.66 34.44
N SER A 121 44.04 29.82 35.63
CA SER A 121 43.67 30.91 36.53
C SER A 121 44.52 32.13 36.18
N ARG A 122 44.07 32.97 35.24
CA ARG A 122 44.51 34.36 35.07
C ARG A 122 43.63 35.12 34.05
N ARG A 123 42.82 36.01 34.62
CA ARG A 123 42.47 37.37 34.15
C ARG A 123 41.34 37.52 33.11
N PHE A 124 40.18 37.89 33.67
CA PHE A 124 39.30 38.91 33.10
C PHE A 124 40.05 40.24 32.86
N SER A 125 40.02 40.76 31.63
CA SER A 125 39.88 42.19 31.32
C SER A 125 39.58 42.38 29.84
N THR A 126 38.32 42.74 29.57
CA THR A 126 37.75 43.50 28.43
C THR A 126 38.47 44.85 28.19
N PRO A 127 38.07 45.73 27.23
CA PRO A 127 37.36 45.59 25.94
C PRO A 127 38.00 46.41 24.77
N ILE A 128 37.35 46.38 23.59
CA ILE A 128 37.52 47.20 22.35
C ILE A 128 38.88 47.11 21.64
#